data_AF-K6XCK8-F1
#
_entry.id   AF-K6XCK8-F1
#
_cell.length_a   1.000
_cell.length_b   1.000
_cell.length_c   1.000
_cell.angle_alpha   90.00
_cell.angle_beta   90.00
_cell.angle_gamma   90.00
#
_symmetry.space_group_name_H-M   'P 1'
#
loop_
_entity.id
_entity.type
_entity.pdbx_description
1 polymer ?
#
loop_
_entity_poly.entity_id
_entity_poly.type
_entity_poly.pdbx_seq_one_letter_code
_entity_poly.pdbx_strand_id
1 'polypeptide(L)'
;MPESASDNAADALRVAADIRPLRAPRDAGDRCPGALRLHQAADGPLARVRLPGGLLTLDQVDALANAAIETAQPQLHLTARGNTELRGVRDPEALTARLDAAGLLPAASHERVRNVVISPMAGLDKEGHWPAGPAAAELADAPQIVRELDAAIVAEPRLAGLSGRFLFGIDDGRGDILALQPDVAAVLLDEDQPADGGDRADGGVAPLARILLGAGGDGPTVRLPDVPAALVAAALAFLEVADEQTAGAAWRVDDLPDRGAAAAALRAAVERAAPTYDATAPTPDPAPGVGPPPGLHFNPHGSVTVRVTLPLGSASAEAWFTAAECARAGDGLVRTTPWRGLVIAGLSPDDAVDAFGRFDTLGLAVDPGDPWVRLGACTGLPGCASAIADVRADATRLHAQIVRSLLADGTQEELLGEREEHLRQLPLYVSGCERRCGHPRTDHVEAVATVPDDGGAPVYQVRRTGSPDPGPTPLPPKVILCGEIHSSFSERRRKV
;
A
#
# COMPACT_ATOMS: atom_id res chain seq x y z
N MET A 1 -58.34 0.95 2.70
CA MET A 1 -57.70 1.46 3.93
C MET A 1 -56.40 0.70 4.08
N PRO A 2 -55.25 1.26 3.66
CA PRO A 2 -53.96 0.62 3.77
C PRO A 2 -53.27 1.01 5.08
N GLU A 3 -52.99 0.03 5.91
CA GLU A 3 -51.91 -0.02 6.91
C GLU A 3 -51.09 -1.26 6.48
N SER A 4 -49.77 -1.30 6.40
CA SER A 4 -48.70 -0.34 6.64
C SER A 4 -47.48 -0.91 5.91
N ALA A 5 -46.93 -0.18 4.92
CA ALA A 5 -45.75 -0.58 4.15
C ALA A 5 -44.43 -0.15 4.85
N SER A 6 -44.49 0.25 6.11
CA SER A 6 -43.35 0.80 6.88
C SER A 6 -42.59 -0.23 7.70
N ASP A 7 -43.17 -1.39 8.01
CA ASP A 7 -42.53 -2.38 8.91
C ASP A 7 -41.58 -3.35 8.18
N ASN A 8 -41.71 -3.50 6.85
CA ASN A 8 -40.82 -4.36 6.06
C ASN A 8 -39.47 -3.71 5.68
N ALA A 9 -39.35 -2.38 5.78
CA ALA A 9 -38.08 -1.68 5.50
C ALA A 9 -37.10 -1.73 6.68
N ALA A 10 -37.61 -1.82 7.91
CA ALA A 10 -36.81 -1.92 9.13
C ALA A 10 -36.21 -3.33 9.33
N ASP A 11 -36.92 -4.38 8.92
CA ASP A 11 -36.42 -5.75 8.98
C ASP A 11 -35.41 -6.07 7.85
N ALA A 12 -35.53 -5.44 6.67
CA ALA A 12 -34.56 -5.58 5.60
C ALA A 12 -33.19 -4.93 5.92
N LEU A 13 -33.16 -3.88 6.75
CA LEU A 13 -31.91 -3.26 7.22
C LEU A 13 -31.19 -4.08 8.31
N ARG A 14 -31.88 -4.99 9.00
CA ARG A 14 -31.27 -5.86 10.03
C ARG A 14 -30.63 -7.12 9.46
N VAL A 15 -31.05 -7.57 8.27
CA VAL A 15 -30.49 -8.78 7.62
C VAL A 15 -29.23 -8.49 6.78
N ALA A 16 -28.96 -7.22 6.45
CA ALA A 16 -27.74 -6.81 5.75
C ALA A 16 -26.50 -6.70 6.66
N ALA A 17 -26.64 -6.85 7.98
CA ALA A 17 -25.54 -6.79 8.95
C ALA A 17 -24.81 -8.14 9.18
N ASP A 18 -25.30 -9.25 8.60
CA ASP A 18 -24.80 -10.60 8.92
C ASP A 18 -24.24 -11.39 7.73
N ILE A 19 -24.04 -10.78 6.55
CA ILE A 19 -23.24 -11.41 5.50
C ILE A 19 -21.75 -11.14 5.77
N ARG A 20 -21.23 -11.74 6.85
CA ARG A 20 -19.79 -11.97 6.97
C ARG A 20 -19.43 -13.03 5.93
N PRO A 21 -18.40 -12.85 5.08
CA PRO A 21 -17.88 -13.97 4.31
C PRO A 21 -17.43 -15.01 5.35
N LEU A 22 -18.13 -16.15 5.39
CA LEU A 22 -17.71 -17.32 6.15
C LEU A 22 -16.29 -17.67 5.67
N ARG A 23 -15.28 -17.21 6.43
CA ARG A 23 -13.91 -17.66 6.25
C ARG A 23 -13.91 -19.12 6.68
N ALA A 24 -13.87 -20.03 5.71
CA ALA A 24 -13.58 -21.42 5.97
C ALA A 24 -12.31 -21.50 6.87
N PRO A 25 -12.33 -22.27 7.97
CA PRO A 25 -11.13 -22.50 8.76
C PRO A 25 -10.08 -23.10 7.82
N ARG A 26 -8.97 -22.36 7.62
CA ARG A 26 -7.88 -22.81 6.76
C ARG A 26 -6.93 -23.64 7.60
N ASP A 27 -7.01 -24.95 7.42
CA ASP A 27 -6.24 -25.99 8.10
C ASP A 27 -4.74 -26.04 7.70
N ALA A 28 -4.17 -24.91 7.29
CA ALA A 28 -2.76 -24.79 6.93
C ALA A 28 -2.24 -23.47 7.47
N GLY A 29 -1.14 -23.53 8.24
CA GLY A 29 -0.47 -22.35 8.78
C GLY A 29 -0.16 -21.30 7.71
N ASP A 30 0.20 -20.09 8.14
CA ASP A 30 0.39 -18.95 7.25
C ASP A 30 1.29 -19.32 6.05
N ARG A 31 0.77 -19.09 4.84
CA ARG A 31 1.44 -19.36 3.55
C ARG A 31 1.95 -18.08 2.89
N CYS A 32 2.00 -16.97 3.63
CA CYS A 32 2.59 -15.72 3.13
C CYS A 32 4.04 -15.99 2.68
N PRO A 33 4.39 -15.65 1.42
CA PRO A 33 5.76 -15.79 0.94
C PRO A 33 6.71 -14.88 1.72
N GLY A 34 7.92 -15.38 1.89
CA GLY A 34 9.07 -14.65 2.40
C GLY A 34 10.25 -14.70 1.42
N ALA A 35 11.39 -14.18 1.85
CA ALA A 35 12.65 -14.25 1.11
C ALA A 35 13.38 -15.59 1.33
N LEU A 36 13.10 -16.29 2.44
CA LEU A 36 13.62 -17.62 2.73
C LEU A 36 12.62 -18.73 2.35
N ARG A 37 11.32 -18.42 2.44
CA ARG A 37 10.25 -19.33 2.03
C ARG A 37 9.51 -18.79 0.81
N LEU A 38 10.02 -19.15 -0.36
CA LEU A 38 9.44 -18.79 -1.64
C LEU A 38 8.04 -19.39 -1.82
N HIS A 39 7.19 -18.68 -2.56
CA HIS A 39 5.91 -19.22 -3.02
C HIS A 39 6.04 -19.70 -4.46
N GLN A 40 5.54 -20.91 -4.77
CA GLN A 40 5.49 -21.38 -6.14
C GLN A 40 4.34 -20.71 -6.90
N ALA A 41 4.66 -19.70 -7.71
CA ALA A 41 3.72 -19.07 -8.65
C ALA A 41 3.79 -19.76 -10.03
N ALA A 42 2.93 -19.34 -10.96
CA ALA A 42 2.86 -19.94 -12.30
C ALA A 42 4.04 -19.53 -13.19
N ASP A 43 4.59 -18.34 -12.96
CA ASP A 43 5.80 -17.81 -13.60
C ASP A 43 7.10 -18.22 -12.89
N GLY A 44 7.01 -19.14 -11.93
CA GLY A 44 8.14 -19.65 -11.15
C GLY A 44 8.09 -19.25 -9.66
N PRO A 45 9.13 -19.59 -8.89
CA PRO A 45 9.20 -19.21 -7.48
C PRO A 45 9.19 -17.68 -7.30
N LEU A 46 8.48 -17.22 -6.27
CA LEU A 46 8.28 -15.83 -5.90
C LEU A 46 8.93 -15.57 -4.53
N ALA A 47 9.85 -14.62 -4.47
CA ALA A 47 10.40 -14.11 -3.22
C ALA A 47 9.73 -12.79 -2.85
N ARG A 48 9.48 -12.59 -1.55
CA ARG A 48 9.03 -11.30 -1.03
C ARG A 48 10.00 -10.80 0.02
N VAL A 49 10.53 -9.61 -0.22
CA VAL A 49 11.46 -8.94 0.69
C VAL A 49 10.68 -7.96 1.56
N ARG A 50 10.85 -8.07 2.87
CA ARG A 50 10.27 -7.17 3.87
C ARG A 50 11.08 -5.88 3.92
N LEU A 51 10.43 -4.73 3.76
CA LEU A 51 11.07 -3.43 3.74
C LEU A 51 10.44 -2.53 4.82
N PRO A 52 10.93 -2.56 6.08
CA PRO A 52 10.38 -1.75 7.16
C PRO A 52 10.28 -0.26 6.77
N GLY A 53 9.07 0.30 6.84
CA GLY A 53 8.75 1.66 6.40
C GLY A 53 8.95 1.92 4.90
N GLY A 54 9.22 0.89 4.12
CA GLY A 54 9.63 1.01 2.73
C GLY A 54 11.01 1.62 2.53
N LEU A 55 11.84 1.69 3.58
CA LEU A 55 13.10 2.41 3.57
C LEU A 55 14.23 1.54 3.01
N LEU A 56 14.93 2.03 2.00
CA LEU A 56 16.07 1.37 1.40
C LEU A 56 17.26 2.33 1.34
N THR A 57 18.41 1.84 1.80
CA THR A 57 19.71 2.46 1.49
C THR A 57 20.07 2.25 0.03
N LEU A 58 20.99 3.06 -0.49
CA LEU A 58 21.44 2.93 -1.88
C LEU A 58 22.03 1.54 -2.18
N ASP A 59 22.86 1.01 -1.28
CA ASP A 59 23.46 -0.32 -1.42
C ASP A 59 22.39 -1.43 -1.46
N GLN A 60 21.30 -1.27 -0.70
CA GLN A 60 20.18 -2.21 -0.72
C GLN A 60 19.37 -2.14 -2.02
N VAL A 61 19.19 -0.94 -2.59
CA VAL A 61 18.56 -0.77 -3.90
C VAL A 61 19.39 -1.46 -4.97
N ASP A 62 20.70 -1.21 -4.98
CA ASP A 62 21.63 -1.83 -5.93
C ASP A 62 21.64 -3.36 -5.78
N ALA A 63 21.64 -3.87 -4.56
CA ALA A 63 21.57 -5.31 -4.30
C ALA A 63 20.26 -5.93 -4.81
N LEU A 64 19.11 -5.28 -4.60
CA LEU A 64 17.81 -5.76 -5.10
C LEU A 64 17.75 -5.78 -6.62
N ALA A 65 18.19 -4.70 -7.26
CA ALA A 65 18.17 -4.57 -8.71
C ALA A 65 19.11 -5.59 -9.39
N ASN A 66 20.32 -5.77 -8.86
CA ASN A 66 21.25 -6.81 -9.33
C ASN A 66 20.70 -8.22 -9.08
N ALA A 67 20.13 -8.49 -7.89
CA ALA A 67 19.52 -9.79 -7.60
C ALA A 67 18.38 -10.12 -8.58
N ALA A 68 17.56 -9.14 -8.96
CA ALA A 68 16.51 -9.32 -9.96
C ALA A 68 17.07 -9.76 -11.31
N ILE A 69 18.12 -9.09 -11.80
CA ILE A 69 18.77 -9.41 -13.09
C ILE A 69 19.39 -10.82 -13.06
N GLU A 70 20.12 -11.12 -11.98
CA GLU A 70 20.97 -12.31 -11.91
C GLU A 70 20.19 -13.57 -11.55
N THR A 71 19.18 -13.45 -10.67
CA THR A 71 18.52 -14.62 -10.06
C THR A 71 17.03 -14.73 -10.38
N ALA A 72 16.39 -13.69 -10.91
CA ALA A 72 14.95 -13.63 -11.13
C ALA A 72 14.60 -13.03 -12.51
N GLN A 73 13.36 -12.57 -12.69
CA GLN A 73 13.02 -11.65 -13.79
C GLN A 73 13.61 -10.26 -13.48
N PRO A 74 14.07 -9.48 -14.49
CA PRO A 74 14.74 -8.19 -14.29
C PRO A 74 13.76 -7.04 -13.97
N GLN A 75 12.76 -7.34 -13.12
CA GLN A 75 11.75 -6.42 -12.64
C GLN A 75 11.52 -6.65 -11.15
N LEU A 76 11.24 -5.55 -10.45
CA LEU A 76 10.88 -5.55 -9.05
C LEU A 76 9.43 -5.05 -8.94
N HIS A 77 8.63 -5.79 -8.19
CA HIS A 77 7.21 -5.49 -8.00
C HIS A 77 6.95 -4.97 -6.59
N LEU A 78 6.25 -3.85 -6.45
CA LEU A 78 5.78 -3.36 -5.17
C LEU A 78 4.46 -4.04 -4.78
N THR A 79 4.37 -4.41 -3.52
CA THR A 79 3.14 -4.91 -2.91
C THR A 79 2.29 -3.77 -2.36
N ALA A 80 1.02 -4.04 -2.07
CA ALA A 80 0.09 -3.09 -1.43
C ALA A 80 0.47 -2.67 0.01
N ARG A 81 1.69 -2.97 0.47
CA ARG A 81 2.23 -2.63 1.80
C ARG A 81 3.69 -2.18 1.72
N GLY A 82 4.18 -1.77 0.55
CA GLY A 82 5.54 -1.27 0.37
C GLY A 82 6.65 -2.33 0.43
N ASN A 83 6.34 -3.63 0.49
CA ASN A 83 7.36 -4.66 0.27
C ASN A 83 7.67 -4.80 -1.23
N THR A 84 8.82 -5.40 -1.53
CA THR A 84 9.24 -5.74 -2.90
C THR A 84 9.13 -7.23 -3.16
N GLU A 85 8.76 -7.61 -4.38
CA GLU A 85 8.65 -8.98 -4.87
C GLU A 85 9.58 -9.23 -6.06
N LEU A 86 10.29 -10.36 -6.03
CA LEU A 86 11.08 -10.89 -7.13
C LEU A 86 10.37 -12.14 -7.68
N ARG A 87 10.08 -12.15 -8.98
CA ARG A 87 9.32 -13.21 -9.65
C ARG A 87 10.18 -14.07 -10.56
N GLY A 88 9.79 -15.33 -10.74
CA GLY A 88 10.52 -16.26 -11.59
C GLY A 88 11.95 -16.48 -11.10
N VAL A 89 12.12 -16.67 -9.79
CA VAL A 89 13.43 -16.93 -9.18
C VAL A 89 13.98 -18.26 -9.71
N ARG A 90 15.11 -18.16 -10.41
CA ARG A 90 15.86 -19.26 -11.04
C ARG A 90 16.87 -19.88 -10.07
N ASP A 91 17.42 -19.08 -9.16
CA ASP A 91 18.42 -19.49 -8.17
C ASP A 91 18.07 -18.95 -6.77
N PRO A 92 17.27 -19.71 -5.98
CA PRO A 92 16.88 -19.33 -4.63
C PRO A 92 18.04 -19.11 -3.65
N GLU A 93 19.05 -19.97 -3.68
CA GLU A 93 20.17 -19.93 -2.73
C GLU A 93 21.01 -18.66 -2.96
N ALA A 94 21.30 -18.38 -4.23
CA ALA A 94 22.07 -17.21 -4.59
C ALA A 94 21.28 -15.91 -4.39
N LEU A 95 19.94 -15.94 -4.51
CA LEU A 95 19.08 -14.82 -4.12
C LEU A 95 19.16 -14.56 -2.62
N THR A 96 18.95 -15.60 -1.80
CA THR A 96 19.01 -15.50 -0.33
C THR A 96 20.36 -14.95 0.13
N ALA A 97 21.48 -15.47 -0.39
CA ALA A 97 22.82 -15.00 -0.01
C ALA A 97 23.05 -13.52 -0.32
N ARG A 98 22.54 -13.01 -1.45
CA ARG A 98 22.63 -11.59 -1.81
C ARG A 98 21.78 -10.71 -0.90
N LEU A 99 20.55 -11.14 -0.61
CA LEU A 99 19.66 -10.40 0.29
C LEU A 99 20.23 -10.34 1.71
N ASP A 100 20.83 -11.43 2.19
CA ASP A 100 21.49 -11.50 3.49
C ASP A 100 22.67 -10.52 3.56
N ALA A 101 23.57 -10.59 2.57
CA ALA A 101 24.75 -9.72 2.48
C ALA A 101 24.40 -8.22 2.43
N ALA A 102 23.23 -7.88 1.88
CA ALA A 102 22.72 -6.51 1.81
C ALA A 102 21.90 -6.08 3.05
N GLY A 103 21.75 -6.93 4.06
CA GLY A 103 20.92 -6.65 5.24
C GLY A 103 19.42 -6.56 4.94
N LEU A 104 18.96 -7.21 3.86
CA LEU A 104 17.54 -7.29 3.47
C LEU A 104 16.83 -8.51 4.08
N LEU A 105 17.52 -9.23 4.96
CA LEU A 105 16.99 -10.29 5.82
C LEU A 105 17.19 -9.89 7.29
N PRO A 106 16.41 -8.93 7.84
CA PRO A 106 16.66 -8.36 9.16
C PRO A 106 16.77 -9.41 10.28
N ALA A 107 16.02 -10.51 10.19
CA ALA A 107 16.31 -11.77 10.87
C ALA A 107 15.61 -12.94 10.17
N ALA A 108 16.25 -14.11 10.07
CA ALA A 108 15.67 -15.31 9.46
C ALA A 108 14.35 -15.75 10.14
N SER A 109 14.24 -15.55 11.46
CA SER A 109 13.04 -15.86 12.24
C SER A 109 11.88 -14.88 12.01
N HIS A 110 12.18 -13.64 11.63
CA HIS A 110 11.19 -12.55 11.54
C HIS A 110 10.94 -12.07 10.11
N GLU A 111 11.58 -12.65 9.11
CA GLU A 111 11.45 -12.25 7.69
C GLU A 111 9.99 -12.29 7.20
N ARG A 112 9.14 -13.10 7.85
CA ARG A 112 7.71 -13.25 7.57
C ARG A 112 6.79 -12.41 8.46
N VAL A 113 7.30 -11.91 9.59
CA VAL A 113 6.56 -10.93 10.40
C VAL A 113 6.24 -9.77 9.47
N ARG A 114 4.99 -9.32 9.45
CA ARG A 114 4.58 -8.42 8.37
C ARG A 114 5.30 -7.08 8.47
N ASN A 115 5.17 -6.30 7.40
CA ASN A 115 5.87 -5.04 7.27
C ASN A 115 5.38 -4.01 8.30
N VAL A 116 6.28 -3.08 8.65
CA VAL A 116 5.93 -1.78 9.23
C VAL A 116 5.62 -0.85 8.06
N VAL A 117 4.44 -0.23 8.03
CA VAL A 117 4.11 0.80 7.04
C VAL A 117 4.07 2.17 7.72
N ILE A 118 4.63 3.18 7.05
CA ILE A 118 4.65 4.56 7.51
C ILE A 118 4.15 5.49 6.40
N SER A 119 3.51 6.61 6.76
CA SER A 119 3.15 7.67 5.81
C SER A 119 4.42 8.06 5.02
N PRO A 120 4.46 7.87 3.69
CA PRO A 120 5.69 7.93 2.92
C PRO A 120 6.24 9.35 2.78
N MET A 121 5.43 10.35 3.11
CA MET A 121 5.77 11.77 3.10
C MET A 121 5.97 12.35 4.52
N ALA A 122 6.03 11.50 5.55
CA ALA A 122 6.27 11.92 6.92
C ALA A 122 7.58 12.75 7.03
N GLY A 123 7.44 14.03 7.37
CA GLY A 123 8.54 14.99 7.48
C GLY A 123 9.07 15.51 6.13
N LEU A 124 8.42 15.16 5.03
CA LEU A 124 8.83 15.51 3.66
C LEU A 124 7.87 16.51 2.99
N ASP A 125 6.79 16.91 3.64
CA ASP A 125 5.88 17.96 3.15
C ASP A 125 5.26 18.74 4.32
N LYS A 126 4.18 19.48 4.07
CA LYS A 126 3.44 20.28 5.07
C LYS A 126 2.09 19.68 5.44
N GLU A 127 1.74 18.52 4.89
CA GLU A 127 0.39 17.98 4.97
C GLU A 127 0.19 17.11 6.23
N GLY A 128 1.27 16.53 6.75
CA GLY A 128 1.26 15.76 8.01
C GLY A 128 1.70 16.57 9.22
N HIS A 129 1.54 15.97 10.41
CA HIS A 129 1.96 16.53 11.70
C HIS A 129 3.37 16.07 12.12
N TRP A 130 4.14 15.47 11.20
CA TRP A 130 5.52 15.12 11.49
C TRP A 130 6.37 16.39 11.70
N PRO A 131 7.19 16.48 12.77
CA PRO A 131 8.04 17.65 12.99
C PRO A 131 8.96 17.94 11.81
N ALA A 132 8.96 19.19 11.35
CA ALA A 132 9.86 19.66 10.29
C ALA A 132 10.83 20.73 10.81
N GLY A 133 12.05 20.76 10.24
CA GLY A 133 13.02 21.84 10.44
C GLY A 133 14.06 21.58 11.55
N PRO A 134 14.81 22.62 11.96
CA PRO A 134 15.90 22.47 12.93
C PRO A 134 15.46 21.91 14.29
N ALA A 135 14.21 22.16 14.69
CA ALA A 135 13.61 21.59 15.91
C ALA A 135 13.39 20.07 15.82
N ALA A 136 13.30 19.51 14.61
CA ALA A 136 13.26 18.07 14.39
C ALA A 136 14.63 17.39 14.58
N ALA A 137 15.74 18.13 14.60
CA ALA A 137 17.08 17.55 14.74
C ALA A 137 17.31 16.91 16.13
N GLU A 138 16.52 17.30 17.14
CA GLU A 138 16.55 16.72 18.49
C GLU A 138 15.53 15.59 18.67
N LEU A 139 14.61 15.39 17.71
CA LEU A 139 13.58 14.35 17.71
C LEU A 139 13.97 13.25 16.72
N ALA A 140 13.51 12.02 16.98
CA ALA A 140 13.71 10.92 16.03
C ALA A 140 12.99 11.23 14.70
N ASP A 141 13.71 11.19 13.58
CA ASP A 141 13.11 11.31 12.26
C ASP A 141 12.27 10.07 11.91
N ALA A 142 11.41 10.18 10.88
CA ALA A 142 10.54 9.08 10.49
C ALA A 142 11.31 7.78 10.17
N PRO A 143 12.46 7.83 9.45
CA PRO A 143 13.34 6.68 9.30
C PRO A 143 13.87 6.09 10.60
N GLN A 144 14.22 6.90 11.60
CA GLN A 144 14.71 6.44 12.89
C GLN A 144 13.63 5.69 13.68
N ILE A 145 12.42 6.24 13.81
CA ILE A 145 11.32 5.57 14.51
C ILE A 145 11.01 4.20 13.88
N VAL A 146 11.01 4.11 12.54
CA VAL A 146 10.81 2.83 11.85
C VAL A 146 11.93 1.83 12.17
N ARG A 147 13.19 2.28 12.16
CA ARG A 147 14.35 1.42 12.48
C ARG A 147 14.31 0.94 13.93
N GLU A 148 13.93 1.80 14.87
CA GLU A 148 13.78 1.46 16.28
C GLU A 148 12.65 0.44 16.49
N LEU A 149 11.49 0.64 15.86
CA LEU A 149 10.40 -0.33 15.91
C LEU A 149 10.79 -1.67 15.28
N ASP A 150 11.46 -1.66 14.14
CA ASP A 150 11.89 -2.89 13.49
C ASP A 150 12.91 -3.67 14.34
N ALA A 151 13.89 -2.96 14.91
CA ALA A 151 14.86 -3.54 15.82
C ALA A 151 14.18 -4.13 17.07
N ALA A 152 13.19 -3.43 17.64
CA ALA A 152 12.43 -3.91 18.79
C ALA A 152 11.57 -5.16 18.45
N ILE A 153 10.97 -5.22 17.25
CA ILE A 153 10.25 -6.39 16.76
C ILE A 153 11.20 -7.59 16.64
N VAL A 154 12.38 -7.40 16.05
CA VAL A 154 13.38 -8.47 15.86
C VAL A 154 13.96 -8.94 17.20
N ALA A 155 14.18 -8.02 18.14
CA ALA A 155 14.72 -8.32 19.46
C ALA A 155 13.78 -9.18 20.33
N GLU A 156 12.49 -9.22 20.02
CA GLU A 156 11.48 -10.01 20.72
C GLU A 156 11.17 -11.32 19.97
N PRO A 157 11.66 -12.49 20.45
CA PRO A 157 11.48 -13.76 19.75
C PRO A 157 10.02 -14.19 19.63
N ARG A 158 9.16 -13.84 20.59
CA ARG A 158 7.73 -14.21 20.54
C ARG A 158 7.02 -13.60 19.34
N LEU A 159 7.44 -12.41 18.91
CA LEU A 159 6.83 -11.73 17.76
C LEU A 159 7.11 -12.43 16.42
N ALA A 160 8.05 -13.39 16.36
CA ALA A 160 8.18 -14.29 15.22
C ALA A 160 6.92 -15.16 15.00
N GLY A 161 6.07 -15.30 16.03
CA GLY A 161 4.77 -15.98 15.95
C GLY A 161 3.67 -15.16 15.25
N LEU A 162 3.91 -13.88 14.96
CA LEU A 162 2.93 -13.07 14.23
C LEU A 162 2.74 -13.60 12.81
N SER A 163 1.48 -13.66 12.38
CA SER A 163 1.13 -13.96 10.99
C SER A 163 1.68 -12.88 10.05
N GLY A 164 2.06 -13.26 8.82
CA GLY A 164 2.36 -12.32 7.73
C GLY A 164 1.16 -11.48 7.27
N ARG A 165 0.08 -11.42 8.05
CA ARG A 165 -1.07 -10.53 7.86
C ARG A 165 -1.17 -9.43 8.91
N PHE A 166 -0.61 -9.62 10.10
CA PHE A 166 -0.63 -8.64 11.19
C PHE A 166 0.18 -7.41 10.80
N LEU A 167 -0.41 -6.22 10.71
CA LEU A 167 0.22 -5.02 10.14
C LEU A 167 0.46 -3.96 11.21
N PHE A 168 1.70 -3.48 11.31
CA PHE A 168 2.08 -2.30 12.08
C PHE A 168 1.95 -1.04 11.21
N GLY A 169 1.36 0.03 11.73
CA GLY A 169 1.21 1.32 11.04
C GLY A 169 1.80 2.49 11.81
N ILE A 170 2.37 3.46 11.10
CA ILE A 170 2.76 4.77 11.64
C ILE A 170 2.20 5.84 10.70
N ASP A 171 1.14 6.50 11.12
CA ASP A 171 0.49 7.56 10.37
C ASP A 171 1.01 8.90 10.89
N ASP A 172 1.42 9.80 10.00
CA ASP A 172 1.88 11.14 10.39
C ASP A 172 0.73 12.11 10.66
N GLY A 173 -0.51 11.64 10.71
CA GLY A 173 -1.71 12.44 10.97
C GLY A 173 -2.57 12.69 9.74
N ARG A 174 -2.08 12.34 8.54
CA ARG A 174 -2.84 12.52 7.29
C ARG A 174 -3.88 11.42 7.02
N GLY A 175 -3.87 10.34 7.80
CA GLY A 175 -4.82 9.23 7.72
C GLY A 175 -4.58 8.25 6.56
N ASP A 176 -3.47 8.36 5.84
CA ASP A 176 -3.18 7.52 4.68
C ASP A 176 -2.83 6.07 5.07
N ILE A 177 -2.15 5.86 6.20
CA ILE A 177 -1.87 4.53 6.72
C ILE A 177 -3.11 3.89 7.33
N LEU A 178 -4.02 4.69 7.88
CA LEU A 178 -5.28 4.18 8.43
C LEU A 178 -6.16 3.48 7.39
N ALA A 179 -6.09 3.92 6.12
CA ALA A 179 -6.79 3.29 5.00
C ALA A 179 -6.31 1.84 4.73
N LEU A 180 -5.10 1.48 5.17
CA LEU A 180 -4.56 0.13 5.08
C LEU A 180 -5.07 -0.79 6.19
N GLN A 181 -5.79 -0.24 7.17
CA GLN A 181 -6.33 -0.92 8.35
C GLN A 181 -5.23 -1.72 9.06
N PRO A 182 -4.26 -1.05 9.69
CA PRO A 182 -3.27 -1.73 10.54
C PRO A 182 -3.94 -2.42 11.73
N ASP A 183 -3.27 -3.44 12.29
CA ASP A 183 -3.72 -4.12 13.51
C ASP A 183 -3.33 -3.33 14.76
N VAL A 184 -2.16 -2.71 14.72
CA VAL A 184 -1.72 -1.72 15.70
C VAL A 184 -1.07 -0.56 14.95
N ALA A 185 -1.41 0.67 15.32
CA ALA A 185 -0.82 1.84 14.69
C ALA A 185 -0.58 2.98 15.67
N ALA A 186 0.41 3.81 15.36
CA ALA A 186 0.57 5.11 15.97
C ALA A 186 0.10 6.18 14.97
N VAL A 187 -0.67 7.16 15.43
CA VAL A 187 -1.10 8.31 14.62
C VAL A 187 -0.62 9.58 15.30
N LEU A 188 0.24 10.34 14.64
CA LEU A 188 0.67 11.63 15.15
C LEU A 188 -0.54 12.57 15.23
N LEU A 189 -0.60 13.32 16.33
CA LEU A 189 -1.67 14.26 16.60
C LEU A 189 -1.24 15.67 16.22
N ASP A 190 -2.19 16.51 15.81
CA ASP A 190 -2.03 17.97 15.67
C ASP A 190 -2.00 18.65 17.06
N GLU A 191 -1.23 18.07 17.98
CA GLU A 191 -1.14 18.46 19.38
C GLU A 191 0.24 18.01 19.90
N ASP A 192 1.15 18.96 20.04
CA ASP A 192 2.51 18.70 20.53
C ASP A 192 2.58 18.61 22.07
N GLN A 193 1.59 19.15 22.79
CA GLN A 193 1.53 19.16 24.25
C GLN A 193 0.27 18.48 24.78
N PRO A 194 0.37 17.70 25.87
CA PRO A 194 -0.78 17.02 26.44
C PRO A 194 -1.69 18.02 27.15
N ALA A 195 -2.98 17.70 27.21
CA ALA A 195 -4.01 18.55 27.79
C ALA A 195 -3.81 18.78 29.31
N ASP A 196 -3.11 17.86 29.97
CA ASP A 196 -2.79 17.90 31.40
C ASP A 196 -1.53 18.72 31.73
N GLY A 197 -0.80 19.22 30.72
CA GLY A 197 0.44 19.99 30.90
C GLY A 197 1.65 19.14 31.34
N GLY A 198 1.62 17.82 31.14
CA GLY A 198 2.73 16.94 31.47
C GLY A 198 3.97 17.10 30.58
N ASP A 199 4.98 17.85 31.06
CA ASP A 199 6.31 17.92 30.45
C ASP A 199 7.14 16.66 30.76
N ARG A 200 8.04 16.28 29.83
CA ARG A 200 9.15 15.36 30.16
C ARG A 200 10.12 16.08 31.11
N ALA A 201 10.73 15.33 32.03
CA ALA A 201 11.73 15.86 32.96
C ALA A 201 13.00 16.44 32.27
N ASP A 202 13.16 16.23 30.96
CA ASP A 202 14.28 16.69 30.13
C ASP A 202 14.01 18.01 29.39
N GLY A 203 12.80 18.62 29.53
CA GLY A 203 12.49 19.95 29.01
C GLY A 203 12.19 20.03 27.51
N GLY A 204 12.13 18.89 26.81
CA GLY A 204 11.71 18.80 25.41
C GLY A 204 10.25 18.38 25.26
N VAL A 205 9.51 19.05 24.38
CA VAL A 205 8.13 18.69 24.03
C VAL A 205 8.16 17.80 22.79
N ALA A 206 8.22 16.48 22.97
CA ALA A 206 8.12 15.53 21.86
C ALA A 206 6.65 15.39 21.40
N PRO A 207 6.34 15.27 20.09
CA PRO A 207 4.98 15.14 19.61
C PRO A 207 4.22 13.98 20.24
N LEU A 208 2.89 14.11 20.31
CA LEU A 208 2.02 13.04 20.77
C LEU A 208 1.58 12.14 19.61
N ALA A 209 1.47 10.85 19.90
CA ALA A 209 0.92 9.87 18.99
C ALA A 209 -0.13 9.02 19.71
N ARG A 210 -1.30 8.87 19.10
CA ARG A 210 -2.36 7.97 19.59
C ARG A 210 -2.13 6.56 19.07
N ILE A 211 -2.17 5.59 19.97
CA ILE A 211 -2.05 4.17 19.62
C ILE A 211 -3.43 3.61 19.30
N LEU A 212 -3.66 3.20 18.04
CA LEU A 212 -4.89 2.54 17.61
C LEU A 212 -4.75 1.02 17.72
N LEU A 213 -5.77 0.37 18.25
CA LEU A 213 -5.81 -1.07 18.55
C LEU A 213 -6.92 -1.75 17.73
N GLY A 214 -6.54 -2.37 16.62
CA GLY A 214 -7.43 -2.92 15.60
C GLY A 214 -7.87 -1.88 14.56
N ALA A 215 -8.53 -2.34 13.48
CA ALA A 215 -8.95 -1.43 12.42
C ALA A 215 -10.01 -0.43 12.90
N GLY A 216 -9.66 0.86 12.90
CA GLY A 216 -10.51 1.94 13.39
C GLY A 216 -10.74 1.93 14.90
N GLY A 217 -9.92 1.19 15.67
CA GLY A 217 -9.96 1.20 17.13
C GLY A 217 -9.30 2.45 17.73
N ASP A 218 -9.49 2.65 19.03
CA ASP A 218 -8.89 3.74 19.80
C ASP A 218 -7.99 3.17 20.91
N GLY A 219 -7.09 3.97 21.48
CA GLY A 219 -6.15 3.54 22.49
C GLY A 219 -5.41 4.69 23.18
N PRO A 220 -4.41 4.38 24.01
CA PRO A 220 -3.68 5.40 24.75
C PRO A 220 -2.87 6.34 23.85
N THR A 221 -2.69 7.58 24.30
CA THR A 221 -1.74 8.51 23.68
C THR A 221 -0.40 8.41 24.38
N VAL A 222 0.69 8.31 23.61
CA VAL A 222 2.07 8.25 24.08
C VAL A 222 2.90 9.34 23.38
N ARG A 223 4.13 9.59 23.82
CA ARG A 223 5.07 10.45 23.09
C ARG A 223 5.68 9.69 21.93
N LEU A 224 6.03 10.39 20.84
CA LEU A 224 6.63 9.80 19.64
C LEU A 224 7.82 8.84 19.94
N PRO A 225 8.77 9.16 20.84
CA PRO A 225 9.86 8.25 21.18
C PRO A 225 9.42 6.94 21.86
N ASP A 226 8.23 6.90 22.46
CA ASP A 226 7.70 5.72 23.16
C ASP A 226 6.84 4.83 22.22
N VAL A 227 6.58 5.28 20.99
CA VAL A 227 5.80 4.53 19.99
C VAL A 227 6.35 3.13 19.71
N PRO A 228 7.66 2.91 19.49
CA PRO A 228 8.20 1.58 19.26
C PRO A 228 7.84 0.58 20.38
N ALA A 229 8.03 0.98 21.65
CA ALA A 229 7.75 0.15 22.81
C ALA A 229 6.24 -0.14 22.95
N ALA A 230 5.40 0.88 22.74
CA ALA A 230 3.95 0.75 22.80
C ALA A 230 3.41 -0.24 21.75
N LEU A 231 3.87 -0.15 20.50
CA LEU A 231 3.41 -1.04 19.43
C LEU A 231 3.88 -2.49 19.62
N VAL A 232 5.09 -2.71 20.13
CA VAL A 232 5.58 -4.05 20.49
C VAL A 232 4.74 -4.65 21.62
N ALA A 233 4.43 -3.87 22.66
CA ALA A 233 3.61 -4.32 23.78
C ALA A 233 2.19 -4.72 23.33
N ALA A 234 1.57 -3.91 22.46
CA ALA A 234 0.26 -4.24 21.88
C ALA A 234 0.31 -5.52 21.03
N ALA A 235 1.36 -5.71 20.22
CA ALA A 235 1.50 -6.92 19.41
C ALA A 235 1.73 -8.20 20.24
N LEU A 236 2.48 -8.10 21.34
CA LEU A 236 2.65 -9.21 22.30
C LEU A 236 1.32 -9.57 22.98
N ALA A 237 0.56 -8.57 23.43
CA ALA A 237 -0.76 -8.78 24.01
C ALA A 237 -1.73 -9.41 22.99
N PHE A 238 -1.64 -9.05 21.72
CA PHE A 238 -2.41 -9.70 20.66
C PHE A 238 -2.12 -11.20 20.57
N LEU A 239 -0.86 -11.62 20.63
CA LEU A 239 -0.51 -13.04 20.59
C LEU A 239 -1.09 -13.81 21.78
N GLU A 240 -1.06 -13.22 22.98
CA GLU A 240 -1.64 -13.80 24.19
C GLU A 240 -3.16 -13.97 24.03
N VAL A 241 -3.87 -12.91 23.62
CA VAL A 241 -5.32 -12.96 23.41
C VAL A 241 -5.71 -13.90 22.26
N ALA A 242 -4.91 -13.96 21.20
CA ALA A 242 -5.16 -14.88 20.09
C ALA A 242 -5.02 -16.35 20.51
N ASP A 243 -4.05 -16.66 21.37
CA ASP A 243 -3.91 -17.99 21.97
C ASP A 243 -5.12 -18.31 22.85
N GLU A 244 -5.50 -17.39 23.74
CA GLU A 244 -6.62 -17.56 24.67
C GLU A 244 -7.98 -17.73 23.96
N GLN A 245 -8.30 -16.88 22.98
CA GLN A 245 -9.62 -16.87 22.34
C GLN A 245 -9.74 -17.85 21.18
N THR A 246 -8.63 -18.20 20.53
CA THR A 246 -8.66 -18.92 19.25
C THR A 246 -7.60 -20.01 19.11
N ALA A 247 -6.85 -20.32 20.17
CA ALA A 247 -5.69 -21.22 20.11
C ALA A 247 -4.70 -20.82 18.99
N GLY A 248 -4.50 -19.51 18.81
CA GLY A 248 -3.58 -18.94 17.82
C GLY A 248 -4.11 -18.91 16.38
N ALA A 249 -5.39 -19.24 16.15
CA ALA A 249 -5.97 -19.23 14.81
C ALA A 249 -6.23 -17.81 14.26
N ALA A 250 -6.39 -16.80 15.13
CA ALA A 250 -6.52 -15.41 14.72
C ALA A 250 -5.19 -14.86 14.19
N TRP A 251 -5.21 -14.26 13.00
CA TRP A 251 -4.03 -13.67 12.36
C TRP A 251 -3.99 -12.15 12.43
N ARG A 252 -5.09 -11.55 12.88
CA ARG A 252 -5.38 -10.13 12.91
C ARG A 252 -6.16 -9.84 14.18
N VAL A 253 -6.06 -8.62 14.71
CA VAL A 253 -6.90 -8.19 15.84
C VAL A 253 -8.39 -8.31 15.48
N ASP A 254 -8.73 -8.03 14.23
CA ASP A 254 -10.12 -8.11 13.73
C ASP A 254 -10.61 -9.54 13.48
N ASP A 255 -9.73 -10.53 13.53
CA ASP A 255 -10.11 -11.95 13.45
C ASP A 255 -10.56 -12.49 14.82
N LEU A 256 -10.37 -11.74 15.91
CA LEU A 256 -10.71 -12.16 17.27
C LEU A 256 -12.23 -12.13 17.52
N PRO A 257 -12.82 -13.17 18.16
CA PRO A 257 -14.23 -13.20 18.51
C PRO A 257 -14.67 -12.07 19.45
N ASP A 258 -13.92 -11.85 20.54
CA ASP A 258 -14.18 -10.79 21.51
C ASP A 258 -13.15 -9.66 21.34
N ARG A 259 -13.47 -8.75 20.41
CA ARG A 259 -12.66 -7.57 20.10
C ARG A 259 -12.62 -6.55 21.25
N GLY A 260 -13.63 -6.53 22.12
CA GLY A 260 -13.68 -5.63 23.27
C GLY A 260 -12.67 -6.04 24.34
N ALA A 261 -12.66 -7.33 24.69
CA ALA A 261 -11.66 -7.89 25.59
C ALA A 261 -10.24 -7.76 25.02
N ALA A 262 -10.08 -7.99 23.71
CA ALA A 262 -8.81 -7.81 23.03
C ALA A 262 -8.30 -6.35 23.14
N ALA A 263 -9.14 -5.37 22.79
CA ALA A 263 -8.77 -3.95 22.88
C ALA A 263 -8.39 -3.54 24.31
N ALA A 264 -9.10 -4.05 25.33
CA ALA A 264 -8.78 -3.79 26.73
C ALA A 264 -7.42 -4.38 27.14
N ALA A 265 -7.13 -5.62 26.74
CA ALA A 265 -5.86 -6.29 27.03
C ALA A 265 -4.66 -5.57 26.36
N LEU A 266 -4.82 -5.20 25.08
CA LEU A 266 -3.82 -4.45 24.33
C LEU A 266 -3.59 -3.07 24.94
N ARG A 267 -4.66 -2.34 25.30
CA ARG A 267 -4.58 -1.04 25.96
C ARG A 267 -3.79 -1.13 27.27
N ALA A 268 -4.11 -2.11 28.11
CA ALA A 268 -3.41 -2.32 29.37
C ALA A 268 -1.92 -2.66 29.17
N ALA A 269 -1.56 -3.34 28.07
CA ALA A 269 -0.16 -3.61 27.74
C ALA A 269 0.59 -2.33 27.32
N VAL A 270 -0.04 -1.47 26.52
CA VAL A 270 0.53 -0.16 26.14
C VAL A 270 0.76 0.72 27.38
N GLU A 271 -0.25 0.83 28.26
CA GLU A 271 -0.19 1.63 29.50
C GLU A 271 0.91 1.15 30.47
N ARG A 272 1.31 -0.13 30.41
CA ARG A 272 2.44 -0.66 31.18
C ARG A 272 3.79 -0.40 30.53
N ALA A 273 3.83 -0.30 29.20
CA ALA A 273 5.07 -0.20 28.43
C ALA A 273 5.56 1.24 28.28
N ALA A 274 4.66 2.23 28.32
CA ALA A 274 4.98 3.63 28.12
C ALA A 274 4.09 4.54 28.98
N PRO A 275 4.57 5.72 29.41
CA PRO A 275 3.73 6.76 29.98
C PRO A 275 2.63 7.18 28.99
N THR A 276 1.42 7.36 29.50
CA THR A 276 0.26 7.77 28.71
C THR A 276 -0.20 9.16 29.11
N TYR A 277 -0.76 9.87 28.14
CA TYR A 277 -1.14 11.27 28.27
C TYR A 277 -2.58 11.51 27.83
N ASP A 278 -3.23 12.51 28.42
CA ASP A 278 -4.52 12.99 27.94
C ASP A 278 -4.29 13.92 26.73
N ALA A 279 -4.98 13.64 25.62
CA ALA A 279 -4.95 14.45 24.41
C ALA A 279 -6.37 14.67 23.88
N THR A 280 -6.64 15.88 23.41
CA THR A 280 -7.97 16.28 22.92
C THR A 280 -8.08 16.26 21.41
N ALA A 281 -6.95 16.27 20.69
CA ALA A 281 -6.93 16.17 19.24
C ALA A 281 -7.67 14.91 18.76
N PRO A 282 -8.59 15.03 17.79
CA PRO A 282 -9.28 13.88 17.23
C PRO A 282 -8.31 13.03 16.40
N THR A 283 -8.63 11.74 16.25
CA THR A 283 -7.96 10.88 15.28
C THR A 283 -8.46 11.28 13.87
N PRO A 284 -7.57 11.47 12.88
CA PRO A 284 -7.98 11.76 11.51
C PRO A 284 -8.82 10.62 10.92
N ASP A 285 -9.72 10.97 10.01
CA ASP A 285 -10.43 9.99 9.20
C ASP A 285 -9.45 9.31 8.23
N PRO A 286 -9.65 8.02 7.87
CA PRO A 286 -8.84 7.37 6.85
C PRO A 286 -8.91 8.12 5.52
N ALA A 287 -7.76 8.48 4.96
CA ALA A 287 -7.67 9.16 3.68
C ALA A 287 -8.16 8.25 2.54
N PRO A 288 -8.67 8.82 1.43
CA PRO A 288 -8.97 8.05 0.22
C PRO A 288 -7.73 7.25 -0.19
N GLY A 289 -7.90 5.97 -0.52
CA GLY A 289 -6.82 4.97 -0.68
C GLY A 289 -5.89 5.16 -1.88
N VAL A 290 -5.77 6.38 -2.38
CA VAL A 290 -4.81 6.85 -3.37
C VAL A 290 -3.78 7.64 -2.58
N GLY A 291 -2.64 7.03 -2.26
CA GLY A 291 -1.55 7.72 -1.56
C GLY A 291 -1.09 8.99 -2.29
N PRO A 292 -0.11 9.73 -1.74
CA PRO A 292 0.31 11.03 -2.26
C PRO A 292 0.52 11.02 -3.78
N PRO A 293 0.04 12.03 -4.52
CA PRO A 293 0.13 12.05 -5.98
C PRO A 293 1.59 12.08 -6.45
N PRO A 294 1.93 11.50 -7.62
CA PRO A 294 3.25 11.68 -8.21
C PRO A 294 3.53 13.14 -8.54
N GLY A 295 4.81 13.48 -8.69
CA GLY A 295 5.26 14.81 -9.03
C GLY A 295 6.27 15.37 -8.04
N LEU A 296 6.45 16.68 -8.12
CA LEU A 296 7.35 17.46 -7.28
C LEU A 296 6.60 17.99 -6.06
N HIS A 297 7.14 17.71 -4.88
CA HIS A 297 6.62 18.16 -3.60
C HIS A 297 7.66 19.06 -2.95
N PHE A 298 7.29 20.31 -2.64
CA PHE A 298 8.23 21.31 -2.14
C PHE A 298 8.22 21.32 -0.62
N ASN A 299 9.36 20.97 -0.02
CA ASN A 299 9.49 20.92 1.42
C ASN A 299 9.63 22.35 1.98
N PRO A 300 9.19 22.63 3.22
CA PRO A 300 9.31 23.95 3.85
C PRO A 300 10.72 24.54 3.85
N HIS A 301 11.75 23.70 3.80
CA HIS A 301 13.16 24.06 3.92
C HIS A 301 13.87 24.23 2.58
N GLY A 302 13.13 24.23 1.47
CA GLY A 302 13.67 24.48 0.13
C GLY A 302 14.19 23.24 -0.60
N SER A 303 14.24 22.08 0.06
CA SER A 303 14.43 20.81 -0.64
C SER A 303 13.15 20.38 -1.37
N VAL A 304 13.31 19.55 -2.38
CA VAL A 304 12.22 19.01 -3.19
C VAL A 304 12.21 17.49 -3.06
N THR A 305 11.00 16.94 -2.96
CA THR A 305 10.75 15.50 -2.94
C THR A 305 10.10 15.12 -4.27
N VAL A 306 10.65 14.12 -4.96
CA VAL A 306 10.10 13.56 -6.20
C VAL A 306 9.39 12.26 -5.86
N ARG A 307 8.10 12.17 -6.17
CA ARG A 307 7.32 10.94 -6.03
C ARG A 307 6.91 10.44 -7.40
N VAL A 308 7.06 9.13 -7.63
CA VAL A 308 6.70 8.49 -8.91
C VAL A 308 5.78 7.30 -8.68
N THR A 309 4.87 7.03 -9.62
CA THR A 309 4.08 5.78 -9.67
C THR A 309 4.73 4.81 -10.63
N LEU A 310 4.89 3.57 -10.17
CA LEU A 310 5.26 2.42 -10.99
C LEU A 310 4.01 1.90 -11.69
N PRO A 311 4.01 1.84 -13.04
CA PRO A 311 2.94 1.21 -13.79
C PRO A 311 2.61 -0.18 -13.25
N LEU A 312 1.37 -0.36 -12.78
CA LEU A 312 0.90 -1.62 -12.18
C LEU A 312 1.82 -2.15 -11.07
N GLY A 313 2.53 -1.27 -10.37
CA GLY A 313 3.44 -1.60 -9.28
C GLY A 313 4.67 -2.38 -9.69
N SER A 314 5.14 -2.25 -10.94
CA SER A 314 6.40 -2.86 -11.40
C SER A 314 7.33 -1.84 -12.01
N ALA A 315 8.64 -2.04 -11.86
CA ALA A 315 9.69 -1.29 -12.53
C ALA A 315 10.86 -2.21 -12.92
N SER A 316 11.57 -1.85 -13.98
CA SER A 316 12.80 -2.50 -14.40
C SER A 316 13.92 -2.25 -13.39
N ALA A 317 14.92 -3.13 -13.34
CA ALA A 317 16.12 -2.91 -12.52
C ALA A 317 16.80 -1.54 -12.82
N GLU A 318 16.79 -1.09 -14.08
CA GLU A 318 17.30 0.23 -14.50
C GLU A 318 16.60 1.40 -13.80
N ALA A 319 15.28 1.32 -13.61
CA ALA A 319 14.53 2.33 -12.88
C ALA A 319 14.89 2.36 -11.39
N TRP A 320 15.23 1.23 -10.80
CA TRP A 320 15.71 1.17 -9.42
C TRP A 320 17.15 1.72 -9.28
N PHE A 321 18.05 1.41 -10.21
CA PHE A 321 19.38 2.04 -10.25
C PHE A 321 19.26 3.56 -10.42
N THR A 322 18.39 4.02 -11.32
CA THR A 322 18.09 5.45 -11.49
C THR A 322 17.58 6.07 -10.19
N ALA A 323 16.70 5.38 -9.47
CA ALA A 323 16.22 5.85 -8.16
C ALA A 323 17.36 6.00 -7.14
N ALA A 324 18.28 5.04 -7.07
CA ALA A 324 19.45 5.14 -6.19
C ALA A 324 20.38 6.30 -6.59
N GLU A 325 20.62 6.50 -7.88
CA GLU A 325 21.42 7.61 -8.38
C GLU A 325 20.81 8.97 -8.05
N CYS A 326 19.50 9.14 -8.27
CA CYS A 326 18.79 10.36 -7.87
C CYS A 326 18.83 10.56 -6.35
N ALA A 327 18.59 9.51 -5.56
CA ALA A 327 18.61 9.59 -4.10
C ALA A 327 19.99 9.96 -3.53
N ARG A 328 21.09 9.64 -4.24
CA ARG A 328 22.45 10.05 -3.87
C ARG A 328 22.64 11.58 -3.88
N ALA A 329 21.90 12.30 -4.71
CA ALA A 329 21.88 13.77 -4.72
C ALA A 329 20.96 14.37 -3.63
N GLY A 330 20.20 13.53 -2.93
CA GLY A 330 19.28 13.91 -1.87
C GLY A 330 19.68 13.34 -0.51
N ASP A 331 18.72 12.74 0.19
CA ASP A 331 18.93 12.20 1.54
C ASP A 331 19.52 10.78 1.59
N GLY A 332 19.89 10.21 0.44
CA GLY A 332 20.51 8.89 0.35
C GLY A 332 19.55 7.71 0.57
N LEU A 333 18.23 7.94 0.56
CA LEU A 333 17.22 6.90 0.74
C LEU A 333 16.25 6.83 -0.43
N VAL A 334 15.91 5.59 -0.83
CA VAL A 334 14.76 5.32 -1.69
C VAL A 334 13.63 4.79 -0.82
N ARG A 335 12.46 5.40 -0.88
CA ARG A 335 11.29 4.96 -0.12
C ARG A 335 10.24 4.34 -1.02
N THR A 336 9.87 3.10 -0.78
CA THR A 336 8.77 2.43 -1.47
C THR A 336 7.44 2.71 -0.77
N THR A 337 6.35 2.83 -1.52
CA THR A 337 5.03 3.10 -0.94
C THR A 337 4.05 1.93 -1.13
N PRO A 338 3.07 1.77 -0.21
CA PRO A 338 1.92 0.88 -0.40
C PRO A 338 1.08 1.17 -1.66
N TRP A 339 1.25 2.35 -2.26
CA TRP A 339 0.50 2.83 -3.42
C TRP A 339 1.32 2.79 -4.71
N ARG A 340 2.14 1.74 -4.87
CA ARG A 340 2.88 1.44 -6.10
C ARG A 340 3.82 2.59 -6.51
N GLY A 341 4.49 3.23 -5.57
CA GLY A 341 5.37 4.35 -5.88
C GLY A 341 6.70 4.32 -5.18
N LEU A 342 7.63 5.13 -5.69
CA LEU A 342 8.90 5.46 -5.04
C LEU A 342 8.89 6.94 -4.66
N VAL A 343 9.58 7.28 -3.57
CA VAL A 343 9.80 8.64 -3.09
C VAL A 343 11.30 8.87 -2.95
N ILE A 344 11.79 9.93 -3.57
CA ILE A 344 13.17 10.42 -3.53
C ILE A 344 13.15 11.81 -2.91
N ALA A 345 13.81 11.99 -1.77
CA ALA A 345 13.69 13.20 -0.97
C ALA A 345 15.02 13.92 -0.81
N GLY A 346 14.95 15.18 -0.35
CA GLY A 346 16.14 15.97 -0.03
C GLY A 346 16.86 16.57 -1.25
N LEU A 347 16.22 16.60 -2.43
CA LEU A 347 16.84 17.09 -3.66
C LEU A 347 16.87 18.62 -3.71
N SER A 348 17.84 19.19 -4.42
CA SER A 348 17.73 20.57 -4.88
C SER A 348 16.63 20.67 -5.96
N PRO A 349 16.09 21.87 -6.23
CA PRO A 349 15.13 22.04 -7.33
C PRO A 349 15.64 21.55 -8.69
N ASP A 350 16.93 21.76 -9.00
CA ASP A 350 17.53 21.34 -10.27
C ASP A 350 17.66 19.81 -10.35
N ASP A 351 18.14 19.17 -9.28
CA ASP A 351 18.24 17.71 -9.20
C ASP A 351 16.85 17.05 -9.25
N ALA A 352 15.84 17.69 -8.68
CA ALA A 352 14.47 17.20 -8.72
C ALA A 352 13.87 17.24 -10.13
N VAL A 353 14.16 18.29 -10.91
CA VAL A 353 13.76 18.39 -12.32
C VAL A 353 14.49 17.35 -13.18
N ASP A 354 15.78 17.13 -12.95
CA ASP A 354 16.53 16.06 -13.63
C ASP A 354 15.94 14.68 -13.30
N ALA A 355 15.75 14.38 -12.02
CA ALA A 355 15.16 13.13 -11.57
C ALA A 355 13.77 12.89 -12.18
N PHE A 356 12.92 13.94 -12.22
CA PHE A 356 11.61 13.89 -12.88
C PHE A 356 11.73 13.46 -14.35
N GLY A 357 12.59 14.13 -15.13
CA GLY A 357 12.76 13.82 -16.56
C GLY A 357 13.31 12.41 -16.81
N ARG A 358 14.21 11.94 -15.94
CA ARG A 358 14.76 10.57 -16.01
C ARG A 358 13.71 9.51 -15.73
N PHE A 359 12.88 9.71 -14.72
CA PHE A 359 11.78 8.77 -14.42
C PHE A 359 10.71 8.75 -15.49
N ASP A 360 10.37 9.91 -16.06
CA ASP A 360 9.46 10.02 -17.21
C ASP A 360 9.98 9.24 -18.43
N THR A 361 11.29 9.39 -18.73
CA THR A 361 11.96 8.65 -19.81
C THR A 361 11.90 7.13 -19.60
N LEU A 362 11.90 6.66 -18.35
CA LEU A 362 11.77 5.25 -17.99
C LEU A 362 10.31 4.76 -17.96
N GLY A 363 9.35 5.62 -18.30
CA GLY A 363 7.92 5.30 -18.34
C GLY A 363 7.28 5.18 -16.97
N LEU A 364 7.89 5.76 -15.92
CA LEU A 364 7.24 5.90 -14.63
C LEU A 364 6.30 7.11 -14.66
N ALA A 365 5.14 6.98 -14.00
CA ALA A 365 4.17 8.06 -13.93
C ALA A 365 4.64 9.13 -12.94
N VAL A 366 5.07 10.26 -13.47
CA VAL A 366 5.50 11.46 -12.74
C VAL A 366 4.42 12.55 -12.70
N ASP A 367 3.44 12.50 -13.60
CA ASP A 367 2.30 13.43 -13.67
C ASP A 367 1.11 12.88 -12.84
N PRO A 368 0.52 13.67 -11.91
CA PRO A 368 -0.71 13.30 -11.20
C PRO A 368 -1.89 12.87 -12.09
N GLY A 369 -1.94 13.41 -13.31
CA GLY A 369 -2.96 13.12 -14.32
C GLY A 369 -2.68 11.88 -15.17
N ASP A 370 -1.55 11.19 -14.99
CA ASP A 370 -1.28 9.95 -15.71
C ASP A 370 -2.28 8.85 -15.30
N PRO A 371 -2.93 8.15 -16.25
CA PRO A 371 -3.88 7.09 -15.92
C PRO A 371 -3.30 5.97 -15.05
N TRP A 372 -1.98 5.75 -15.02
CA TRP A 372 -1.32 4.78 -14.14
C TRP A 372 -1.52 5.06 -12.64
N VAL A 373 -1.80 6.30 -12.27
CA VAL A 373 -2.13 6.66 -10.88
C VAL A 373 -3.41 5.94 -10.43
N ARG A 374 -4.37 5.79 -11.33
CA ARG A 374 -5.72 5.25 -11.04
C ARG A 374 -5.95 3.85 -11.58
N LEU A 375 -5.08 3.36 -12.45
CA LEU A 375 -5.17 2.02 -13.03
C LEU A 375 -4.29 1.02 -12.26
N GLY A 376 -4.93 0.00 -11.71
CA GLY A 376 -4.28 -1.14 -11.07
C GLY A 376 -4.68 -2.46 -11.70
N ALA A 377 -3.85 -3.48 -11.52
CA ALA A 377 -4.18 -4.85 -11.91
C ALA A 377 -3.48 -5.85 -11.00
N CYS A 378 -4.09 -7.01 -10.81
CA CYS A 378 -3.41 -8.14 -10.16
C CYS A 378 -2.30 -8.72 -11.07
N THR A 379 -1.60 -9.76 -10.61
CA THR A 379 -0.55 -10.41 -11.41
C THR A 379 -1.06 -10.91 -12.77
N GLY A 380 -2.26 -11.49 -12.82
CA GLY A 380 -2.81 -12.04 -14.07
C GLY A 380 -2.06 -13.23 -14.63
N LEU A 381 -2.42 -13.64 -15.84
CA LEU A 381 -1.58 -14.50 -16.66
C LEU A 381 -0.34 -13.73 -17.13
N PRO A 382 0.80 -14.42 -17.37
CA PRO A 382 1.06 -15.83 -17.09
C PRO A 382 1.45 -16.11 -15.62
N GLY A 383 1.58 -15.08 -14.78
CA GLY A 383 2.18 -15.21 -13.43
C GLY A 383 1.28 -15.81 -12.34
N CYS A 384 -0.01 -15.95 -12.58
CA CYS A 384 -0.97 -16.51 -11.62
C CYS A 384 -1.72 -17.71 -12.22
N ALA A 385 -1.57 -18.88 -11.60
CA ALA A 385 -2.24 -20.11 -12.02
C ALA A 385 -3.78 -20.07 -11.92
N SER A 386 -4.33 -19.09 -11.20
CA SER A 386 -5.77 -18.91 -11.04
C SER A 386 -6.34 -17.83 -11.95
N ALA A 387 -5.49 -17.06 -12.64
CA ALA A 387 -5.94 -16.07 -13.57
C ALA A 387 -6.37 -16.72 -14.89
N ILE A 388 -7.40 -16.15 -15.51
CA ILE A 388 -7.90 -16.56 -16.83
C ILE A 388 -7.61 -15.50 -17.92
N ALA A 389 -7.06 -14.34 -17.54
CA ALA A 389 -6.72 -13.25 -18.45
C ALA A 389 -5.35 -12.63 -18.11
N ASP A 390 -4.68 -12.12 -19.15
CA ASP A 390 -3.47 -11.29 -19.02
C ASP A 390 -3.86 -9.83 -18.72
N VAL A 391 -4.26 -9.61 -17.46
CA VAL A 391 -4.80 -8.31 -17.02
C VAL A 391 -3.78 -7.19 -17.07
N ARG A 392 -2.48 -7.51 -17.00
CA ARG A 392 -1.42 -6.49 -17.05
C ARG A 392 -1.26 -6.00 -18.47
N ALA A 393 -1.26 -6.90 -19.47
CA ALA A 393 -1.27 -6.50 -20.87
C ALA A 393 -2.55 -5.75 -21.25
N ASP A 394 -3.71 -6.18 -20.73
CA ASP A 394 -4.98 -5.46 -20.92
C ASP A 394 -4.95 -4.05 -20.33
N ALA A 395 -4.46 -3.90 -19.09
CA ALA A 395 -4.32 -2.59 -18.45
C ALA A 395 -3.36 -1.67 -19.23
N THR A 396 -2.25 -2.19 -19.76
CA THR A 396 -1.35 -1.41 -20.63
C THR A 396 -2.01 -0.97 -21.92
N ARG A 397 -2.82 -1.83 -22.56
CA ARG A 397 -3.61 -1.43 -23.73
C ARG A 397 -4.63 -0.34 -23.40
N LEU A 398 -5.31 -0.46 -22.26
CA LEU A 398 -6.29 0.51 -21.79
C LEU A 398 -5.64 1.85 -21.47
N HIS A 399 -4.50 1.86 -20.77
CA HIS A 399 -3.71 3.07 -20.52
C HIS A 399 -3.40 3.80 -21.83
N ALA A 400 -2.85 3.09 -22.82
CA ALA A 400 -2.51 3.68 -24.10
C ALA A 400 -3.73 4.22 -24.87
N GLN A 401 -4.92 3.60 -24.69
CA GLN A 401 -6.18 4.13 -25.24
C GLN A 401 -6.59 5.43 -24.56
N ILE A 402 -6.57 5.47 -23.23
CA ILE A 402 -6.91 6.67 -22.43
C ILE A 402 -5.99 7.83 -22.83
N VAL A 403 -4.67 7.60 -22.86
CA VAL A 403 -3.69 8.63 -23.25
C VAL A 403 -3.96 9.15 -24.66
N ARG A 404 -4.26 8.27 -25.63
CA ARG A 404 -4.60 8.71 -27.00
C ARG A 404 -5.87 9.55 -27.06
N SER A 405 -6.89 9.19 -26.29
CA SER A 405 -8.14 9.96 -26.22
C SER A 405 -7.88 11.35 -25.62
N LEU A 406 -7.18 11.41 -24.49
CA LEU A 406 -6.81 12.69 -23.87
C LEU A 406 -6.02 13.59 -24.81
N LEU A 407 -5.14 13.04 -25.66
CA LEU A 407 -4.40 13.83 -26.65
C LEU A 407 -5.23 14.24 -27.88
N ALA A 408 -6.33 13.55 -28.16
CA ALA A 408 -7.18 13.81 -29.33
C ALA A 408 -8.20 14.92 -29.09
N ASP A 409 -8.62 15.15 -27.84
CA ASP A 409 -9.78 16.00 -27.53
C ASP A 409 -9.49 17.53 -27.51
N GLY A 410 -8.22 17.98 -27.53
CA GLY A 410 -7.84 19.32 -28.00
C GLY A 410 -8.11 20.52 -27.07
N THR A 411 -7.30 21.58 -27.28
CA THR A 411 -7.10 22.84 -26.50
C THR A 411 -6.67 22.70 -25.02
N GLN A 412 -5.65 23.50 -24.65
CA GLN A 412 -4.97 23.41 -23.35
C GLN A 412 -5.89 23.72 -22.15
N GLU A 413 -6.94 24.52 -22.35
CA GLU A 413 -7.94 24.86 -21.32
C GLU A 413 -8.98 23.74 -21.13
N GLU A 414 -9.43 23.09 -22.20
CA GLU A 414 -10.34 21.93 -22.12
C GLU A 414 -9.62 20.73 -21.49
N LEU A 415 -8.35 20.50 -21.84
CA LEU A 415 -7.50 19.47 -21.24
C LEU A 415 -7.28 19.65 -19.74
N LEU A 416 -7.21 20.89 -19.23
CA LEU A 416 -7.09 21.15 -17.79
C LEU A 416 -8.40 20.82 -17.05
N GLY A 417 -9.55 21.20 -17.63
CA GLY A 417 -10.87 20.84 -17.09
C GLY A 417 -11.14 19.34 -17.10
N GLU A 418 -10.80 18.66 -18.19
CA GLU A 418 -10.91 17.20 -18.32
C GLU A 418 -9.93 16.46 -17.40
N ARG A 419 -8.72 16.99 -17.18
CA ARG A 419 -7.78 16.45 -16.18
C ARG A 419 -8.32 16.56 -14.77
N GLU A 420 -8.93 17.68 -14.39
CA GLU A 420 -9.58 17.78 -13.07
C GLU A 420 -10.77 16.82 -12.92
N GLU A 421 -11.58 16.64 -13.96
CA GLU A 421 -12.68 15.66 -13.94
C GLU A 421 -12.15 14.22 -13.89
N HIS A 422 -11.06 13.92 -14.61
CA HIS A 422 -10.35 12.64 -14.52
C HIS A 422 -9.80 12.38 -13.12
N LEU A 423 -9.30 13.42 -12.43
CA LEU A 423 -8.88 13.33 -11.03
C LEU A 423 -10.04 13.05 -10.06
N ARG A 424 -11.29 13.31 -10.45
CA ARG A 424 -12.50 12.99 -9.67
C ARG A 424 -13.03 11.56 -9.93
N GLN A 425 -12.50 10.84 -10.93
CA GLN A 425 -12.93 9.48 -11.24
C GLN A 425 -12.38 8.46 -10.24
N LEU A 426 -13.19 7.44 -9.94
CA LEU A 426 -12.77 6.32 -9.10
C LEU A 426 -11.62 5.52 -9.76
N PRO A 427 -10.66 5.00 -8.98
CA PRO A 427 -9.64 4.09 -9.50
C PRO A 427 -10.25 2.89 -10.21
N LEU A 428 -9.60 2.36 -11.25
CA LEU A 428 -9.97 1.11 -11.91
C LEU A 428 -9.01 0.00 -11.51
N TYR A 429 -9.53 -1.13 -11.06
CA TYR A 429 -8.74 -2.32 -10.76
C TYR A 429 -9.14 -3.50 -11.63
N VAL A 430 -8.17 -4.06 -12.37
CA VAL A 430 -8.38 -5.19 -13.30
C VAL A 430 -7.92 -6.50 -12.66
N SER A 431 -8.87 -7.40 -12.42
CA SER A 431 -8.69 -8.67 -11.72
C SER A 431 -8.78 -9.84 -12.69
N GLY A 432 -7.77 -10.71 -12.68
CA GLY A 432 -7.69 -11.84 -13.61
C GLY A 432 -8.54 -13.05 -13.24
N CYS A 433 -9.17 -13.01 -12.06
CA CYS A 433 -10.12 -14.01 -11.58
C CYS A 433 -10.94 -13.45 -10.41
N GLU A 434 -11.92 -14.22 -9.96
CA GLU A 434 -12.81 -13.93 -8.83
C GLU A 434 -12.10 -13.68 -7.48
N ARG A 435 -10.83 -14.06 -7.33
CA ARG A 435 -10.06 -13.83 -6.09
C ARG A 435 -9.67 -12.37 -5.88
N ARG A 436 -9.70 -11.55 -6.93
CA ARG A 436 -9.52 -10.08 -6.87
C ARG A 436 -8.29 -9.65 -6.07
N CYS A 437 -7.19 -10.38 -6.22
CA CYS A 437 -6.02 -10.18 -5.38
C CYS A 437 -5.45 -8.76 -5.56
N GLY A 438 -5.20 -8.08 -4.44
CA GLY A 438 -4.58 -6.75 -4.42
C GLY A 438 -5.52 -5.58 -4.76
N HIS A 439 -6.82 -5.83 -4.90
CA HIS A 439 -7.79 -4.75 -5.14
C HIS A 439 -7.79 -3.72 -3.99
N PRO A 440 -8.05 -2.44 -4.30
CA PRO A 440 -8.15 -1.40 -3.27
C PRO A 440 -9.26 -1.70 -2.26
N ARG A 441 -9.08 -1.23 -1.02
CA ARG A 441 -10.11 -1.32 0.04
C ARG A 441 -11.09 -0.15 0.04
N THR A 442 -10.79 0.88 -0.75
CA THR A 442 -11.65 2.06 -0.92
C THR A 442 -12.54 1.92 -2.15
N ASP A 443 -13.45 2.86 -2.36
CA ASP A 443 -14.28 2.88 -3.55
C ASP A 443 -13.44 2.87 -4.84
N HIS A 444 -13.78 1.98 -5.75
CA HIS A 444 -13.14 1.81 -7.05
C HIS A 444 -14.12 1.20 -8.05
N VAL A 445 -13.77 1.28 -9.33
CA VAL A 445 -14.35 0.45 -10.38
C VAL A 445 -13.53 -0.84 -10.44
N GLU A 446 -14.21 -1.98 -10.42
CA GLU A 446 -13.59 -3.29 -10.54
C GLU A 446 -13.97 -3.91 -11.88
N ALA A 447 -12.96 -4.42 -12.62
CA ALA A 447 -13.13 -5.21 -13.82
C ALA A 447 -12.60 -6.62 -13.56
N VAL A 448 -13.48 -7.61 -13.43
CA VAL A 448 -13.10 -9.01 -13.13
C VAL A 448 -13.22 -9.85 -14.38
N ALA A 449 -12.16 -10.56 -14.75
CA ALA A 449 -12.19 -11.51 -15.85
C ALA A 449 -13.11 -12.69 -15.51
N THR A 450 -14.02 -13.01 -16.42
CA THR A 450 -14.97 -14.12 -16.36
C THR A 450 -14.98 -14.87 -17.68
N VAL A 451 -15.25 -16.17 -17.66
CA VAL A 451 -15.52 -16.95 -18.87
C VAL A 451 -17.02 -16.84 -19.19
N PRO A 452 -17.42 -16.47 -20.42
CA PRO A 452 -18.83 -16.48 -20.78
C PRO A 452 -19.41 -17.91 -20.82
N ASP A 453 -20.73 -18.03 -20.66
CA ASP A 453 -21.41 -19.34 -20.60
C ASP A 453 -21.25 -20.20 -21.87
N ASP A 454 -20.96 -19.56 -23.01
CA ASP A 454 -20.70 -20.23 -24.29
C ASP A 454 -19.27 -20.77 -24.44
N GLY A 455 -18.42 -20.60 -23.42
CA GLY A 455 -17.01 -21.01 -23.45
C GLY A 455 -16.13 -20.12 -24.33
N GLY A 456 -16.59 -18.93 -24.68
CA GLY A 456 -15.84 -17.94 -25.45
C GLY A 456 -14.61 -17.39 -24.73
N ALA A 457 -13.92 -16.46 -25.39
CA ALA A 457 -12.76 -15.78 -24.80
C ALA A 457 -13.14 -15.05 -23.49
N PRO A 458 -12.21 -14.93 -22.52
CA PRO A 458 -12.47 -14.19 -21.28
C PRO A 458 -12.97 -12.78 -21.56
N VAL A 459 -13.99 -12.36 -20.82
CA VAL A 459 -14.56 -11.01 -20.82
C VAL A 459 -14.43 -10.39 -19.43
N TYR A 460 -14.57 -9.07 -19.32
CA TYR A 460 -14.55 -8.38 -18.03
C TYR A 460 -15.95 -8.01 -17.56
N GLN A 461 -16.33 -8.48 -16.36
CA GLN A 461 -17.47 -7.96 -15.64
C GLN A 461 -17.05 -6.70 -14.87
N VAL A 462 -17.65 -5.56 -15.21
CA VAL A 462 -17.31 -4.26 -14.61
C VAL A 462 -18.38 -3.84 -13.60
N ARG A 463 -17.96 -3.45 -12.39
CA ARG A 463 -18.86 -2.95 -11.33
C ARG A 463 -18.21 -1.81 -10.56
N ARG A 464 -19.03 -0.91 -10.02
CA ARG A 464 -18.58 0.10 -9.05
C ARG A 464 -18.73 -0.46 -7.63
N THR A 465 -17.68 -0.43 -6.82
CA THR A 465 -17.75 -0.79 -5.41
C THR A 465 -18.32 0.36 -4.59
N GLY A 466 -18.95 0.07 -3.45
CA GLY A 466 -19.51 1.10 -2.54
C GLY A 466 -20.94 1.57 -2.86
N SER A 467 -21.56 1.06 -3.92
CA SER A 467 -22.99 1.26 -4.24
C SER A 467 -23.71 -0.10 -4.24
N PRO A 468 -24.99 -0.19 -3.83
CA PRO A 468 -25.75 -1.44 -3.94
C PRO A 468 -25.72 -1.95 -5.39
N ASP A 469 -25.45 -3.25 -5.53
CA ASP A 469 -25.16 -3.97 -6.78
C ASP A 469 -26.22 -3.65 -7.87
N PRO A 470 -25.90 -2.82 -8.88
CA PRO A 470 -26.70 -2.83 -10.09
C PRO A 470 -26.27 -4.11 -10.81
N GLY A 471 -27.20 -5.03 -11.08
CA GLY A 471 -26.92 -6.22 -11.87
C GLY A 471 -26.15 -5.90 -13.17
N PRO A 472 -25.62 -6.93 -13.87
CA PRO A 472 -24.70 -6.75 -15.01
C PRO A 472 -25.18 -5.65 -15.95
N THR A 473 -24.52 -4.50 -15.88
CA THR A 473 -24.85 -3.34 -16.69
C THR A 473 -23.83 -3.29 -17.81
N PRO A 474 -24.24 -3.28 -19.09
CA PRO A 474 -23.33 -2.99 -20.18
C PRO A 474 -22.73 -1.60 -19.97
N LEU A 475 -21.48 -1.40 -20.39
CA LEU A 475 -20.81 -0.09 -20.37
C LEU A 475 -21.75 1.00 -20.94
N PRO A 476 -21.88 2.17 -20.28
CA PRO A 476 -22.63 3.28 -20.87
C PRO A 476 -21.99 3.67 -22.22
N PRO A 477 -22.78 4.15 -23.20
CA PRO A 477 -22.37 4.32 -24.60
C PRO A 477 -21.32 5.41 -24.88
N LYS A 478 -20.47 5.78 -23.91
CA LYS A 478 -19.31 6.66 -24.11
C LYS A 478 -17.98 6.12 -23.54
N VAL A 479 -17.91 4.85 -23.18
CA VAL A 479 -16.64 4.12 -23.15
C VAL A 479 -16.62 3.20 -24.36
N ILE A 480 -16.03 3.65 -25.46
CA ILE A 480 -15.92 2.85 -26.69
C ILE A 480 -14.86 1.78 -26.45
N LEU A 481 -15.28 0.63 -25.93
CA LEU A 481 -14.54 -0.62 -25.97
C LEU A 481 -15.10 -1.46 -27.14
N CYS A 482 -14.29 -1.53 -28.21
CA CYS A 482 -14.34 -2.39 -29.38
C CYS A 482 -15.46 -2.19 -30.44
N GLY A 483 -15.01 -1.90 -31.66
CA GLY A 483 -15.63 -2.38 -32.91
C GLY A 483 -14.66 -3.31 -33.62
N GLU A 484 -15.12 -4.53 -33.89
CA GLU A 484 -14.47 -5.65 -34.55
C GLU A 484 -13.63 -5.28 -35.78
N ILE A 485 -12.35 -5.66 -35.82
CA ILE A 485 -11.58 -5.79 -37.06
C ILE A 485 -11.37 -7.28 -37.31
N HIS A 486 -12.39 -7.94 -37.87
CA HIS A 486 -12.20 -9.11 -38.72
C HIS A 486 -13.11 -8.95 -39.95
N SER A 487 -12.50 -9.11 -41.13
CA SER A 487 -13.09 -9.00 -42.48
C SER A 487 -13.31 -7.60 -43.05
N SER A 488 -12.24 -6.96 -43.53
CA SER A 488 -12.26 -6.12 -44.75
C SER A 488 -10.86 -5.58 -45.12
N PHE A 489 -9.85 -6.46 -45.12
CA PHE A 489 -8.57 -6.21 -45.80
C PHE A 489 -8.46 -7.16 -47.00
N SER A 490 -9.22 -6.88 -48.06
CA SER A 490 -8.95 -7.48 -49.38
C SER A 490 -9.32 -6.60 -50.59
N GLU A 491 -10.02 -5.47 -50.44
CA GLU A 491 -10.37 -4.65 -51.61
C GLU A 491 -10.13 -3.16 -51.39
N ARG A 492 -8.86 -2.74 -51.45
CA ARG A 492 -8.49 -1.36 -51.83
C ARG A 492 -7.01 -1.17 -52.20
N ARG A 493 -6.45 -2.10 -52.98
CA ARG A 493 -5.35 -1.79 -53.91
C ARG A 493 -5.91 -1.72 -55.33
N ARG A 494 -6.44 -0.57 -55.72
CA ARG A 494 -6.51 -0.09 -57.12
C ARG A 494 -7.11 1.32 -57.14
N LYS A 495 -6.35 2.26 -57.72
CA LYS A 495 -6.62 3.70 -57.94
C LYS A 495 -6.49 4.50 -56.64
N VAL A 496 -5.59 5.46 -56.48
CA VAL A 496 -4.89 6.38 -57.41
C VAL A 496 -3.41 6.43 -57.03
#